data_AF-A0A9E0ZPE4-F1
#
_entry.id   AF-A0A9E0ZPE4-F1
#
_cell.length_a   1.000
_cell.length_b   1.000
_cell.length_c   1.000
_cell.angle_alpha   90.00
_cell.angle_beta   90.00
_cell.angle_gamma   90.00
#
_symmetry.space_group_name_H-M   'P 1'
#
loop_
_entity.id
_entity.type
_entity.pdbx_description
1 polymer ?
#
loop_
_entity_poly.entity_id
_entity_poly.type
_entity_poly.pdbx_seq_one_letter_code
_entity_poly.pdbx_strand_id
1 'polypeptide(L)' 'MMSNERIKNANELEFAVFCIENVAAKLGVKAEVIFQAFTEKSDILNGYIVPEYEALHTQSREYIVDELLFVMREKGVKV' A
#
# COMPACT_ATOMS: atom_id res chain seq x y z
N MET A 1 16.73 -6.31 4.28
CA MET A 1 16.06 -5.73 5.46
C MET A 1 14.96 -4.84 4.92
N MET A 2 13.70 -5.05 5.30
CA MET A 2 12.64 -4.09 4.96
C MET A 2 12.90 -2.84 5.81
N SER A 3 13.24 -1.72 5.15
CA SER A 3 13.39 -0.43 5.81
C SER A 3 12.01 0.09 6.20
N ASN A 4 11.89 0.66 7.39
CA ASN A 4 10.66 1.30 7.84
C ASN A 4 10.80 2.80 7.60
N GLU A 5 10.14 3.31 6.56
CA GLU A 5 10.25 4.69 6.09
C GLU A 5 8.93 5.42 6.25
N ARG A 6 9.01 6.70 6.64
CA ARG A 6 7.86 7.59 6.71
C ARG A 6 7.77 8.40 5.44
N ILE A 7 6.55 8.77 5.07
CA ILE A 7 6.28 9.69 3.95
C ILE A 7 7.09 10.98 4.13
N LYS A 8 7.84 11.37 3.11
CA LYS A 8 8.77 12.51 3.10
C LYS A 8 8.28 13.68 2.26
N ASN A 9 7.44 13.43 1.26
CA ASN A 9 6.99 14.44 0.30
C ASN A 9 5.57 14.19 -0.19
N ALA A 10 5.04 15.15 -0.94
CA ALA A 10 3.67 15.11 -1.46
C ALA A 10 3.43 13.97 -2.47
N ASN A 11 4.44 13.59 -3.25
CA ASN A 11 4.29 12.52 -4.25
C ASN A 11 4.16 11.16 -3.58
N GLU A 12 4.95 10.89 -2.53
CA GLU A 12 4.81 9.68 -1.70
C GLU A 12 3.45 9.64 -0.98
N LEU A 13 2.95 10.79 -0.51
CA LEU A 13 1.62 10.89 0.09
C LEU A 13 0.52 10.56 -0.92
N GLU A 14 0.57 11.18 -2.10
CA GLU A 14 -0.39 10.94 -3.18
C GLU A 14 -0.36 9.47 -3.62
N PHE A 15 0.83 8.88 -3.71
CA PHE A 15 1.00 7.47 -4.04
C PHE A 15 0.43 6.53 -2.97
N ALA A 16 0.64 6.83 -1.69
CA ALA A 16 0.05 6.07 -0.60
C ALA A 16 -1.49 6.10 -0.66
N VAL A 17 -2.08 7.28 -0.89
CA VAL A 17 -3.53 7.45 -1.07
C VAL A 17 -4.00 6.67 -2.30
N PHE A 18 -3.28 6.75 -3.42
CA PHE A 18 -3.57 5.99 -4.64
C PHE A 18 -3.60 4.48 -4.38
N CYS A 19 -2.64 3.95 -3.63
CA CYS A 19 -2.58 2.54 -3.28
C CYS A 19 -3.79 2.10 -2.44
N ILE A 20 -4.14 2.88 -1.43
CA ILE A 20 -5.29 2.60 -0.55
C ILE A 20 -6.60 2.58 -1.34
N GLU A 21 -6.85 3.62 -2.13
CA GLU A 21 -8.09 3.77 -2.89
C GLU A 21 -8.25 2.67 -3.95
N ASN A 22 -7.20 2.35 -4.69
CA ASN A 22 -7.29 1.34 -5.75
C ASN A 22 -7.41 -0.09 -5.22
N VAL A 23 -6.75 -0.40 -4.09
CA VAL A 23 -6.94 -1.70 -3.41
C VAL A 23 -8.36 -1.79 -2.84
N ALA A 24 -8.88 -0.71 -2.24
CA ALA A 24 -10.24 -0.66 -1.73
C ALA A 24 -11.27 -0.88 -2.86
N ALA A 25 -11.07 -0.21 -4.00
CA ALA A 25 -11.91 -0.38 -5.19
C ALA A 25 -11.86 -1.81 -5.74
N LYS A 26 -10.67 -2.43 -5.80
CA LYS A 26 -10.49 -3.82 -6.26
C LYS A 26 -11.20 -4.82 -5.33
N LEU A 27 -11.21 -4.58 -4.03
CA LEU A 27 -11.84 -5.44 -3.03
C LEU A 27 -13.32 -5.11 -2.76
N GLY A 28 -13.83 -3.99 -3.27
CA GLY A 28 -15.20 -3.55 -3.01
C GLY A 28 -15.45 -3.11 -1.57
N VAL A 29 -14.42 -2.60 -0.88
CA VAL A 29 -14.50 -2.15 0.52
C VAL A 29 -14.24 -0.64 0.62
N LYS A 30 -14.46 -0.06 1.80
CA LYS A 30 -14.13 1.34 2.06
C LYS A 30 -12.61 1.51 2.18
N ALA A 31 -12.09 2.63 1.65
CA ALA A 31 -10.69 3.02 1.77
C ALA A 31 -10.18 3.03 3.23
N GLU A 32 -11.03 3.41 4.19
CA GLU A 32 -10.71 3.36 5.63
C GLU A 32 -10.27 1.97 6.10
N VAL A 33 -10.90 0.89 5.60
CA VAL A 33 -10.54 -0.48 5.98
C VAL A 33 -9.15 -0.84 5.47
N ILE A 34 -8.80 -0.38 4.26
CA ILE A 34 -7.46 -0.58 3.68
C ILE A 34 -6.42 0.28 4.38
N PHE A 35 -6.76 1.52 4.71
CA PHE A 35 -5.88 2.40 5.50
C PHE A 35 -5.52 1.75 6.85
N GLN A 36 -6.51 1.26 7.60
CA GLN A 36 -6.27 0.52 8.85
C GLN A 36 -5.46 -0.76 8.60
N ALA A 37 -5.72 -1.48 7.51
CA ALA A 37 -4.97 -2.68 7.14
C ALA A 37 -3.48 -2.37 6.89
N PHE A 38 -3.17 -1.26 6.20
CA PHE A 38 -1.82 -0.87 5.84
C PHE A 38 -1.02 -0.19 6.96
N THR A 39 -1.68 0.29 8.01
CA THR A 39 -1.05 1.11 9.07
C THR A 39 -1.22 0.54 10.47
N GLU A 40 -2.45 0.28 10.90
CA GLU A 40 -2.75 -0.14 12.27
C GLU A 40 -2.56 -1.65 12.45
N LYS A 41 -2.97 -2.43 11.44
CA LYS A 41 -2.92 -3.91 11.47
C LYS A 41 -1.62 -4.47 10.89
N SER A 42 -0.85 -3.64 10.19
CA SER A 42 0.43 -4.03 9.59
C SER A 42 1.31 -2.82 9.34
N ASP A 43 2.57 -3.06 8.95
CA ASP A 43 3.47 -2.00 8.53
C ASP A 43 3.46 -1.74 7.02
N ILE A 44 2.53 -2.29 6.23
CA ILE A 44 2.61 -2.30 4.75
C ILE A 44 2.88 -0.91 4.18
N LEU A 45 2.28 0.15 4.75
CA LEU A 45 2.54 1.51 4.31
C LEU A 45 4.02 1.89 4.46
N ASN A 46 4.55 1.81 5.68
CA ASN A 46 5.89 2.32 5.98
C ASN A 46 7.01 1.29 5.71
N GLY A 47 6.69 0.01 5.70
CA GLY A 47 7.62 -1.10 5.50
C GLY A 47 7.68 -1.62 4.06
N TYR A 48 6.76 -1.21 3.19
CA TYR A 48 6.73 -1.64 1.78
C TYR A 48 6.36 -0.51 0.81
N ILE A 49 5.19 0.13 0.95
CA ILE A 49 4.71 1.13 -0.01
C ILE A 49 5.65 2.33 -0.12
N VAL A 50 6.05 2.91 1.02
CA VAL A 50 6.95 4.08 1.04
C VAL A 50 8.38 3.71 0.62
N PRO A 51 9.02 2.65 1.17
CA PRO A 51 10.36 2.23 0.73
C PRO A 51 10.45 1.90 -0.76
N GLU A 52 9.42 1.26 -1.32
CA GLU A 52 9.40 0.81 -2.71
C GLU A 52 8.75 1.84 -3.66
N TYR A 53 8.50 3.07 -3.20
CA TYR A 53 7.85 4.12 -3.98
C TYR A 53 8.49 4.27 -5.37
N GLU A 54 9.82 4.44 -5.44
CA GLU A 54 10.57 4.65 -6.69
C GLU A 54 10.37 3.51 -7.71
N ALA A 55 10.23 2.27 -7.23
CA ALA A 55 9.99 1.12 -8.11
C ALA A 55 8.51 1.02 -8.49
N LEU A 56 7.61 1.05 -7.50
CA LEU A 56 6.19 0.80 -7.70
C LEU A 56 5.51 1.89 -8.52
N HIS A 57 5.86 3.17 -8.36
CA HIS A 57 5.17 4.28 -9.06
C HIS A 57 5.41 4.30 -10.58
N THR A 58 6.35 3.49 -11.08
CA THR A 58 6.61 3.31 -12.51
C THR A 58 5.75 2.21 -13.15
N GLN A 59 5.06 1.43 -12.33
CA GLN A 59 4.30 0.26 -12.77
C GLN A 59 2.85 0.61 -13.11
N SER A 60 2.16 -0.30 -13.82
CA SER A 60 0.73 -0.14 -14.08
C SER A 60 -0.08 -0.21 -12.78
N ARG A 61 -1.24 0.44 -12.78
CA ARG A 61 -2.19 0.39 -11.67
C ARG A 61 -2.56 -1.06 -11.30
N GLU A 62 -2.85 -1.88 -12.30
CA GLU A 62 -3.24 -3.28 -12.10
C GLU A 62 -2.11 -4.07 -11.42
N TYR A 63 -0.86 -3.87 -11.84
CA TYR A 63 0.30 -4.50 -11.23
C TYR A 63 0.47 -4.07 -9.77
N ILE A 64 0.43 -2.77 -9.49
CA ILE A 64 0.58 -2.23 -8.13
C ILE A 64 -0.48 -2.84 -7.20
N VAL A 65 -1.74 -2.87 -7.65
CA VAL A 65 -2.84 -3.42 -6.85
C VAL A 65 -2.65 -4.91 -6.58
N ASP A 66 -2.30 -5.70 -7.61
CA ASP A 66 -2.13 -7.14 -7.45
C ASP A 66 -0.90 -7.48 -6.57
N GLU A 67 0.16 -6.68 -6.65
CA GLU A 67 1.35 -6.77 -5.78
C GLU A 67 0.99 -6.46 -4.32
N LEU A 68 0.24 -5.40 -4.04
CA LEU A 68 -0.19 -5.08 -2.67
C LEU A 68 -1.09 -6.16 -2.09
N LEU A 69 -1.98 -6.75 -2.91
CA LEU A 69 -2.77 -7.90 -2.49
C LEU A 69 -1.91 -9.13 -2.18
N PHE A 70 -0.82 -9.34 -2.92
CA PHE A 70 0.16 -10.38 -2.62
C PHE A 70 0.87 -10.11 -1.28
N VAL A 71 1.37 -8.89 -1.06
CA VAL A 71 2.01 -8.48 0.19
C VAL A 71 1.07 -8.62 1.39
N MET A 72 -0.22 -8.25 1.24
CA MET A 72 -1.22 -8.44 2.29
C MET A 72 -1.37 -9.92 2.67
N ARG A 73 -1.39 -10.84 1.68
CA ARG A 73 -1.47 -12.28 1.93
C ARG A 73 -0.22 -12.80 2.63
N GLU A 74 0.97 -12.42 2.16
CA GLU A 74 2.25 -12.84 2.77
C GLU A 74 2.38 -12.36 4.22
N LYS A 75 1.88 -11.16 4.52
CA LYS A 75 1.86 -10.60 5.88
C LYS A 75 0.65 -11.06 6.72
N GLY A 76 -0.23 -11.92 6.18
CA GLY A 76 -1.40 -12.44 6.90
C GLY A 76 -2.47 -11.41 7.23
N VAL A 77 -2.50 -10.27 6.53
CA VAL A 77 -3.43 -9.16 6.76
C VAL A 77 -4.78 -9.49 6.10
N LYS A 78 -5.86 -9.36 6.87
CA LYS A 78 -7.24 -9.59 6.42
C LYS A 78 -8.05 -8.31 6.47
N VAL A 79 -8.93 -8.15 5.48
CA VAL A 79 -9.80 -7.00 5.25
C VAL A 79 -11.24 -7.46 5.19
#